data_AF-A0A0M0QZE6-F1
#
_entry.id   AF-A0A0M0QZE6-F1
#
_cell.length_a   1.000
_cell.length_b   1.000
_cell.length_c   1.000
_cell.angle_alpha   90.00
_cell.angle_beta   90.00
_cell.angle_gamma   90.00
#
_symmetry.space_group_name_H-M   'P 1'
#
loop_
_entity.id
_entity.type
_entity.pdbx_description
1 polymer ?
#
loop_
_entity_poly.entity_id
_entity_poly.type
_entity_poly.pdbx_seq_one_letter_code
_entity_poly.pdbx_strand_id
1 'polypeptide(L)'
;MKYRYIIRIAAGIILIMATVFIHNAIAIYQFSQQNQTRVADCAIVAGAGVSGKTPSPVFQARLDHAIWLYQQHIVRALVLTGGYGAGATVSDAAIARQYVLEKGIPAKAIFIEERSTVTRENIRYAKQILRQQQWRTALLVSDPLHMLRLKTIAQDNGIDSRSSPTRSTRYKSWWAQTRFLLRETFYYSGYRLLRYMPVQNNSITP
;
A
#
# COMPACT_ATOMS: atom_id res chain seq x y z
N MET A 1 46.07 15.49 -6.59
CA MET A 1 45.00 16.53 -6.74
C MET A 1 43.68 15.98 -7.27
N LYS A 2 43.65 15.17 -8.34
CA LYS A 2 42.41 14.61 -8.94
C LYS A 2 41.52 13.82 -7.95
N TYR A 3 42.10 13.00 -7.07
CA TYR A 3 41.34 12.23 -6.07
C TYR A 3 40.57 13.09 -5.07
N ARG A 4 41.09 14.27 -4.68
CA ARG A 4 40.38 15.18 -3.75
C ARG A 4 39.12 15.76 -4.37
N TYR A 5 39.10 15.96 -5.69
CA TYR A 5 37.93 16.43 -6.43
C TYR A 5 36.85 15.33 -6.54
N ILE A 6 37.26 14.10 -6.87
CA ILE A 6 36.35 12.94 -6.92
C ILE A 6 35.71 12.69 -5.55
N ILE A 7 36.49 12.73 -4.47
CA ILE A 7 36.00 12.56 -3.10
C ILE A 7 34.96 13.65 -2.74
N ARG A 8 35.21 14.91 -3.11
CA ARG A 8 34.27 16.02 -2.86
C ARG A 8 32.95 15.84 -3.61
N ILE A 9 33.00 15.42 -4.87
CA ILE A 9 31.78 15.13 -5.65
C ILE A 9 31.00 13.98 -5.03
N ALA A 10 31.68 12.87 -4.72
CA ALA A 10 31.04 11.71 -4.09
C ALA A 10 30.39 12.09 -2.76
N ALA A 11 31.09 12.85 -1.91
CA ALA A 11 30.55 13.36 -0.64
C ALA A 11 29.33 14.26 -0.85
N GLY A 12 29.36 15.13 -1.87
CA GLY A 12 28.22 15.98 -2.23
C GLY A 12 27.00 15.17 -2.66
N ILE A 13 27.18 14.14 -3.50
CA ILE A 13 26.10 13.25 -3.93
C ILE A 13 25.51 12.49 -2.73
N ILE A 14 26.37 11.95 -1.85
CA ILE A 14 25.93 11.26 -0.63
C ILE A 14 25.13 12.19 0.27
N LEU A 15 25.57 13.43 0.46
CA LEU A 15 24.86 14.42 1.27
C LEU A 15 23.48 14.75 0.70
N ILE A 16 23.38 14.92 -0.63
CA ILE A 16 22.10 15.15 -1.31
C ILE A 16 21.17 13.94 -1.12
N MET A 17 21.67 12.72 -1.36
CA MET A 17 20.87 11.50 -1.17
C MET A 17 20.39 11.35 0.28
N ALA A 18 21.25 11.60 1.26
CA ALA A 18 20.91 11.57 2.68
C ALA A 18 19.84 12.60 3.03
N THR A 19 19.95 13.82 2.50
CA THR A 19 18.98 14.91 2.72
C THR A 19 17.61 14.55 2.15
N VAL A 20 17.57 14.02 0.92
CA VAL A 20 16.32 13.55 0.29
C VAL A 20 15.70 12.39 1.08
N PHE A 21 16.53 11.46 1.54
CA PHE A 21 16.06 10.32 2.33
C PHE A 21 15.46 10.77 3.67
N ILE A 22 16.14 11.67 4.40
CA ILE A 22 15.64 12.24 5.66
C ILE A 22 14.33 13.02 5.43
N HIS A 23 14.27 13.85 4.39
CA HIS A 23 13.07 14.58 4.04
C HIS A 23 11.88 13.63 3.76
N ASN A 24 12.10 12.56 3.01
CA ASN A 24 11.07 11.55 2.75
C ASN A 24 10.64 10.83 4.02
N ALA A 25 11.55 10.49 4.93
CA ALA A 25 11.21 9.88 6.22
C ALA A 25 10.33 10.80 7.08
N ILE A 26 10.65 12.09 7.14
CA ILE A 26 9.83 13.10 7.83
C ILE A 26 8.45 13.20 7.19
N ALA A 27 8.38 13.26 5.85
CA ALA A 27 7.11 13.33 5.14
C ALA A 27 6.22 12.10 5.39
N ILE A 28 6.81 10.90 5.42
CA ILE A 28 6.09 9.66 5.76
C ILE A 28 5.54 9.74 7.19
N TYR A 29 6.36 10.14 8.16
CA TYR A 29 5.94 10.26 9.56
C TYR A 29 4.85 11.32 9.76
N GLN A 30 4.96 12.48 9.10
CA GLN A 30 3.91 13.50 9.15
C GLN A 30 2.60 13.01 8.52
N PHE A 31 2.69 12.28 7.40
CA PHE A 31 1.51 11.73 6.74
C PHE A 31 0.88 10.57 7.51
N SER A 32 1.65 9.80 8.29
CA SER A 32 1.11 8.69 9.09
C SER A 32 0.10 9.14 10.14
N GLN A 33 0.15 10.41 10.54
CA GLN A 33 -0.79 11.01 11.49
C GLN A 33 -2.09 11.48 10.81
N GLN A 34 -2.19 11.40 9.48
CA GLN A 34 -3.35 11.88 8.73
C GLN A 34 -4.38 10.77 8.52
N ASN A 35 -5.58 11.00 9.03
CA ASN A 35 -6.77 10.22 8.72
C ASN A 35 -7.75 11.07 7.91
N GLN A 36 -8.04 10.65 6.69
CA GLN A 36 -8.91 11.35 5.74
C GLN A 36 -10.19 10.53 5.45
N THR A 37 -10.57 9.65 6.38
CA THR A 37 -11.73 8.76 6.26
C THR A 37 -12.99 9.59 5.99
N ARG A 38 -13.66 9.27 4.88
CA ARG A 38 -14.94 9.83 4.43
C ARG A 38 -15.67 8.76 3.63
N VAL A 39 -16.96 8.97 3.39
CA VAL A 39 -17.75 8.05 2.55
C VAL A 39 -17.09 7.90 1.17
N ALA A 40 -16.93 6.66 0.73
CA ALA A 40 -16.36 6.32 -0.57
C ALA A 40 -17.04 5.07 -1.15
N ASP A 41 -16.81 4.78 -2.43
CA ASP A 41 -17.41 3.60 -3.06
C ASP A 41 -16.82 2.30 -2.51
N CYS A 42 -15.50 2.24 -2.34
CA CYS A 42 -14.85 1.04 -1.83
C CYS A 42 -13.66 1.33 -0.90
N ALA A 43 -13.25 0.34 -0.13
CA ALA A 43 -11.94 0.32 0.53
C ALA A 43 -10.97 -0.57 -0.24
N ILE A 44 -9.85 -0.03 -0.71
CA ILE A 44 -8.73 -0.80 -1.25
C ILE A 44 -7.81 -1.18 -0.10
N VAL A 45 -7.77 -2.47 0.23
CA VAL A 45 -7.00 -3.03 1.34
C VAL A 45 -5.67 -3.56 0.81
N ALA A 46 -4.58 -2.92 1.21
CA ALA A 46 -3.24 -3.36 0.81
C ALA A 46 -2.85 -4.66 1.52
N GLY A 47 -2.46 -5.68 0.76
CA GLY A 47 -1.92 -6.94 1.27
C GLY A 47 -0.71 -6.74 2.20
N ALA A 48 -0.52 -7.67 3.15
CA ALA A 48 0.60 -7.64 4.09
C ALA A 48 1.12 -9.04 4.46
N GLY A 49 0.97 -10.02 3.57
CA GLY A 49 1.41 -11.40 3.79
C GLY A 49 0.43 -12.23 4.59
N VAL A 50 0.56 -13.54 4.43
CA VAL A 50 -0.19 -14.58 5.14
C VAL A 50 0.76 -15.59 5.78
N SER A 51 0.26 -16.35 6.75
CA SER A 51 0.93 -17.51 7.32
C SER A 51 -0.02 -18.70 7.27
N GLY A 52 0.28 -19.65 6.38
CA GLY A 52 -0.63 -20.75 6.08
C GLY A 52 -1.97 -20.23 5.55
N LYS A 53 -3.06 -20.48 6.28
CA LYS A 53 -4.42 -20.03 5.94
C LYS A 53 -4.86 -18.78 6.68
N THR A 54 -3.95 -18.10 7.37
CA THR A 54 -4.28 -16.96 8.25
C THR A 54 -3.57 -15.70 7.77
N PRO A 55 -4.26 -14.54 7.66
CA PRO A 55 -3.58 -13.29 7.36
C PRO A 55 -2.54 -12.94 8.43
N SER A 56 -1.43 -12.31 8.05
CA SER A 56 -0.44 -11.85 9.03
C SER A 56 -1.06 -10.87 10.02
N PRO A 57 -0.48 -10.63 11.21
CA PRO A 57 -1.04 -9.67 12.16
C PRO A 57 -1.23 -8.26 11.57
N VAL A 58 -0.33 -7.83 10.66
CA VAL A 58 -0.45 -6.57 9.94
C VAL A 58 -1.62 -6.63 8.96
N PHE A 59 -1.80 -7.74 8.25
CA PHE A 59 -2.89 -7.88 7.28
C PHE A 59 -4.24 -7.97 7.98
N GLN A 60 -4.34 -8.73 9.07
CA GLN A 60 -5.54 -8.79 9.93
C GLN A 60 -5.96 -7.40 10.39
N ALA A 61 -5.03 -6.58 10.92
CA ALA A 61 -5.36 -5.22 11.35
C ALA A 61 -5.94 -4.35 10.23
N ARG A 62 -5.47 -4.53 8.98
CA ARG A 62 -6.00 -3.84 7.80
C ARG A 62 -7.38 -4.36 7.42
N LEU A 63 -7.60 -5.67 7.48
CA LEU A 63 -8.88 -6.31 7.19
C LEU A 63 -9.93 -5.92 8.24
N ASP A 64 -9.57 -5.93 9.52
CA ASP A 64 -10.44 -5.49 10.62
C ASP A 64 -10.87 -4.04 10.46
N HIS A 65 -9.94 -3.16 10.06
CA HIS A 65 -10.28 -1.77 9.76
C HIS A 65 -11.22 -1.65 8.55
N ALA A 66 -11.00 -2.45 7.50
CA ALA A 66 -11.88 -2.47 6.33
C ALA A 66 -13.29 -3.00 6.64
N ILE A 67 -13.38 -4.05 7.47
CA ILE A 67 -14.64 -4.58 8.01
C ILE A 67 -15.38 -3.48 8.77
N TRP A 68 -14.68 -2.75 9.65
CA TRP A 68 -15.27 -1.63 10.37
C TRP A 68 -15.80 -0.55 9.43
N LEU A 69 -15.03 -0.14 8.41
CA LEU A 69 -15.48 0.84 7.41
C LEU A 69 -16.77 0.40 6.70
N TYR A 70 -16.86 -0.88 6.34
CA TYR A 70 -18.06 -1.43 5.69
C TYR A 70 -19.27 -1.44 6.64
N GLN A 71 -19.07 -1.91 7.88
CA GLN A 71 -20.13 -1.99 8.90
C GLN A 71 -20.65 -0.61 9.31
N GLN A 72 -19.80 0.43 9.24
CA GLN A 72 -20.21 1.81 9.47
C GLN A 72 -20.82 2.50 8.25
N HIS A 73 -21.05 1.76 7.15
CA HIS A 73 -21.54 2.30 5.87
C HIS A 73 -20.68 3.42 5.27
N ILE A 74 -19.39 3.48 5.65
CA ILE A 74 -18.42 4.43 5.09
C ILE A 74 -17.99 3.97 3.69
N VAL A 75 -17.96 2.66 3.46
CA VAL A 75 -17.74 2.05 2.13
C VAL A 75 -18.80 0.99 1.87
N ARG A 76 -19.13 0.76 0.60
CA ARG A 76 -20.10 -0.28 0.18
C ARG A 76 -19.44 -1.55 -0.35
N ALA A 77 -18.13 -1.55 -0.52
CA ALA A 77 -17.37 -2.71 -1.00
C ALA A 77 -15.92 -2.71 -0.52
N LEU A 78 -15.33 -3.89 -0.48
CA LEU A 78 -13.93 -4.14 -0.14
C LEU A 78 -13.20 -4.67 -1.38
N VAL A 79 -12.08 -4.05 -1.74
CA VAL A 79 -11.14 -4.55 -2.75
C VAL A 79 -9.89 -5.04 -2.02
N LEU A 80 -9.75 -6.36 -1.91
CA LEU A 80 -8.66 -7.03 -1.20
C LEU A 80 -7.55 -7.35 -2.20
N THR A 81 -6.33 -6.89 -1.91
CA THR A 81 -5.19 -7.04 -2.85
C THR A 81 -4.12 -7.95 -2.27
N GLY A 82 -3.51 -8.76 -3.13
CA GLY A 82 -2.35 -9.59 -2.80
C GLY A 82 -2.35 -10.88 -3.63
N GLY A 83 -1.29 -11.08 -4.40
CA GLY A 83 -1.09 -12.29 -5.19
C GLY A 83 -0.53 -13.47 -4.40
N TYR A 84 0.19 -14.34 -5.10
CA TYR A 84 0.69 -15.59 -4.54
C TYR A 84 2.08 -15.39 -3.90
N GLY A 85 2.21 -15.81 -2.64
CA GLY A 85 3.51 -15.96 -2.01
C GLY A 85 4.34 -17.07 -2.67
N ALA A 86 5.66 -17.08 -2.45
CA ALA A 86 6.53 -18.11 -2.97
C ALA A 86 6.07 -19.52 -2.52
N GLY A 87 5.77 -20.40 -3.48
CA GLY A 87 5.28 -21.76 -3.21
C GLY A 87 3.83 -21.85 -2.74
N ALA A 88 3.08 -20.74 -2.71
CA ALA A 88 1.68 -20.74 -2.28
C ALA A 88 0.75 -21.19 -3.42
N THR A 89 -0.22 -22.03 -3.10
CA THR A 89 -1.30 -22.46 -4.01
C THR A 89 -2.54 -21.58 -3.92
N VAL A 90 -2.60 -20.72 -2.91
CA VAL A 90 -3.70 -19.77 -2.65
C VAL A 90 -3.12 -18.38 -2.49
N SER A 91 -3.76 -17.37 -3.09
CA SER A 91 -3.32 -15.99 -3.00
C SER A 91 -3.60 -15.38 -1.62
N ASP A 92 -2.84 -14.34 -1.27
CA ASP A 92 -3.08 -13.53 -0.08
C ASP A 92 -4.51 -12.95 -0.09
N ALA A 93 -4.99 -12.48 -1.25
CA ALA A 93 -6.32 -11.91 -1.40
C ALA A 93 -7.45 -12.95 -1.23
N ALA A 94 -7.26 -14.19 -1.67
CA ALA A 94 -8.22 -15.27 -1.44
C ALA A 94 -8.31 -15.65 0.05
N ILE A 95 -7.18 -15.72 0.76
CA ILE A 95 -7.16 -15.91 2.22
C ILE A 95 -7.85 -14.74 2.93
N ALA A 96 -7.58 -13.50 2.49
CA ALA A 96 -8.23 -12.32 3.03
C ALA A 96 -9.75 -12.32 2.79
N ARG A 97 -10.21 -12.78 1.62
CA ARG A 97 -11.64 -12.93 1.31
C ARG A 97 -12.30 -13.89 2.29
N GLN A 98 -11.69 -15.04 2.54
CA GLN A 98 -12.23 -16.00 3.51
C GLN A 98 -12.33 -15.38 4.91
N TYR A 99 -11.28 -14.66 5.34
CA TYR A 99 -11.27 -13.96 6.62
C TYR A 99 -12.43 -12.97 6.79
N VAL A 100 -12.69 -12.11 5.79
CA VAL A 100 -13.77 -11.11 5.89
C VAL A 100 -15.17 -11.73 5.73
N LEU A 101 -15.30 -12.83 4.98
CA LEU A 101 -16.54 -13.62 4.89
C LEU A 101 -16.92 -14.19 6.26
N GLU A 102 -15.95 -14.79 6.97
CA GLU A 102 -16.14 -15.33 8.32
C GLU A 102 -16.51 -14.23 9.34
N LYS A 103 -16.16 -12.97 9.06
CA LYS A 103 -16.53 -11.79 9.86
C LYS A 103 -17.86 -11.16 9.45
N GLY A 104 -18.62 -11.82 8.56
CA GLY A 104 -19.98 -11.43 8.20
C GLY A 104 -20.10 -10.41 7.06
N ILE A 105 -19.01 -10.12 6.33
CA ILE A 105 -19.10 -9.30 5.12
C ILE A 105 -19.71 -10.16 4.00
N PRO A 106 -20.79 -9.74 3.33
CA PRO A 106 -21.43 -10.54 2.30
C PRO A 106 -20.54 -10.67 1.06
N ALA A 107 -20.55 -11.85 0.42
CA ALA A 107 -19.71 -12.15 -0.75
C ALA A 107 -19.84 -11.11 -1.88
N LYS A 108 -21.04 -10.55 -2.10
CA LYS A 108 -21.31 -9.52 -3.13
C LYS A 108 -20.58 -8.19 -2.89
N ALA A 109 -20.11 -7.95 -1.66
CA ALA A 109 -19.37 -6.74 -1.31
C ALA A 109 -17.85 -6.94 -1.34
N ILE A 110 -17.36 -8.14 -1.67
CA ILE A 110 -15.95 -8.48 -1.60
C ILE A 110 -15.41 -8.76 -3.00
N PHE A 111 -14.40 -7.99 -3.38
CA PHE A 111 -13.70 -8.07 -4.64
C PHE A 111 -12.24 -8.37 -4.36
N ILE A 112 -11.64 -9.28 -5.10
CA ILE A 112 -10.25 -9.71 -4.89
C ILE A 112 -9.39 -9.43 -6.11
N GLU A 113 -8.12 -9.16 -5.83
CA GLU A 113 -7.07 -8.95 -6.82
C GLU A 113 -5.86 -9.83 -6.45
N GLU A 114 -5.56 -10.81 -7.31
CA GLU A 114 -4.64 -11.91 -7.01
C GLU A 114 -3.36 -11.92 -7.88
N ARG A 115 -3.15 -10.90 -8.71
CA ARG A 115 -2.02 -10.83 -9.66
C ARG A 115 -0.84 -10.06 -9.11
N SER A 116 -1.05 -9.20 -8.12
CA SER A 116 -0.02 -8.29 -7.64
C SER A 116 1.07 -8.95 -6.81
N THR A 117 2.30 -8.58 -7.09
CA THR A 117 3.49 -8.94 -6.29
C THR A 117 4.08 -7.74 -5.56
N VAL A 118 3.79 -6.53 -6.05
CA VAL A 118 4.27 -5.26 -5.48
C VAL A 118 3.15 -4.22 -5.38
N THR A 119 3.29 -3.27 -4.45
CA THR A 119 2.27 -2.25 -4.15
C THR A 119 1.76 -1.48 -5.37
N ARG A 120 2.63 -1.22 -6.37
CA ARG A 120 2.24 -0.54 -7.62
C ARG A 120 1.24 -1.37 -8.42
N GLU A 121 1.41 -2.69 -8.44
CA GLU A 121 0.50 -3.63 -9.10
C GLU A 121 -0.81 -3.74 -8.33
N ASN A 122 -0.78 -3.80 -6.99
CA ASN A 122 -2.00 -3.82 -6.17
C ASN A 122 -2.94 -2.68 -6.58
N ILE A 123 -2.41 -1.47 -6.67
CA ILE A 123 -3.18 -0.29 -7.06
C ILE A 123 -3.62 -0.33 -8.53
N ARG A 124 -2.73 -0.74 -9.44
CA ARG A 124 -3.03 -0.82 -10.87
C ARG A 124 -4.18 -1.79 -11.15
N TYR A 125 -4.13 -2.98 -10.55
CA TYR A 125 -5.15 -4.01 -10.74
C TYR A 125 -6.42 -3.69 -9.94
N ALA A 126 -6.31 -3.10 -8.74
CA ALA A 126 -7.48 -2.57 -8.03
C ALA A 126 -8.22 -1.51 -8.86
N LYS A 127 -7.51 -0.63 -9.58
CA LYS A 127 -8.14 0.34 -10.51
C LYS A 127 -9.00 -0.34 -11.58
N GLN A 128 -8.60 -1.51 -12.07
CA GLN A 128 -9.40 -2.26 -13.05
C GLN A 128 -10.74 -2.70 -12.46
N ILE A 129 -10.74 -3.16 -11.20
CA ILE A 129 -11.96 -3.50 -10.46
C ILE A 129 -12.84 -2.26 -10.30
N LEU A 130 -12.28 -1.12 -9.86
CA LEU A 130 -13.05 0.14 -9.74
C LEU A 130 -13.70 0.54 -11.06
N ARG A 131 -12.97 0.43 -12.19
CA ARG A 131 -13.50 0.72 -13.52
C ARG A 131 -14.65 -0.20 -13.91
N GLN A 132 -14.50 -1.51 -13.66
CA GLN A 132 -15.54 -2.51 -13.95
C GLN A 132 -16.81 -2.26 -13.13
N GLN A 133 -16.67 -1.83 -11.87
CA GLN A 133 -17.77 -1.52 -10.97
C GLN A 133 -18.28 -0.07 -11.10
N GLN A 134 -17.71 0.72 -12.01
CA GLN A 134 -18.01 2.15 -12.20
C GLN A 134 -17.87 3.00 -10.93
N TRP A 135 -16.96 2.60 -10.03
CA TRP A 135 -16.64 3.34 -8.82
C TRP A 135 -15.65 4.46 -9.09
N ARG A 136 -15.86 5.58 -8.41
CA ARG A 136 -15.06 6.80 -8.56
C ARG A 136 -14.13 7.02 -7.38
N THR A 137 -14.59 6.72 -6.16
CA THR A 137 -13.86 7.05 -4.93
C THR A 137 -13.42 5.81 -4.15
N ALA A 138 -12.23 5.87 -3.55
CA ALA A 138 -11.73 4.79 -2.71
C ALA A 138 -11.08 5.27 -1.40
N LEU A 139 -11.28 4.52 -0.32
CA LEU A 139 -10.43 4.60 0.87
C LEU A 139 -9.26 3.64 0.72
N LEU A 140 -8.04 4.14 0.93
CA LEU A 140 -6.84 3.31 1.01
C LEU A 140 -6.68 2.83 2.44
N VAL A 141 -6.60 1.52 2.64
CA VAL A 141 -6.45 0.90 3.96
C VAL A 141 -5.09 0.23 4.06
N SER A 142 -4.26 0.74 4.97
CA SER A 142 -2.95 0.19 5.28
C SER A 142 -2.44 0.61 6.65
N ASP A 143 -1.21 0.23 6.97
CA ASP A 143 -0.52 0.73 8.16
C ASP A 143 -0.18 2.23 7.99
N PRO A 144 -0.29 3.07 9.05
CA PRO A 144 0.05 4.48 9.02
C PRO A 144 1.32 4.85 8.24
N LEU A 145 2.45 4.17 8.49
CA LEU A 145 3.73 4.51 7.84
C LEU A 145 3.77 4.13 6.34
N HIS A 146 2.88 3.26 5.87
CA HIS A 146 2.77 2.88 4.47
C HIS A 146 1.87 3.83 3.66
N MET A 147 1.07 4.66 4.33
CA MET A 147 0.00 5.41 3.69
C MET A 147 0.50 6.40 2.64
N LEU A 148 1.63 7.08 2.86
CA LEU A 148 2.13 8.09 1.91
C LEU A 148 2.49 7.47 0.56
N ARG A 149 3.21 6.34 0.59
CA ARG A 149 3.59 5.61 -0.62
C ARG A 149 2.36 5.08 -1.35
N LEU A 150 1.45 4.43 -0.62
CA LEU A 150 0.21 3.90 -1.18
C LEU A 150 -0.65 5.01 -1.82
N LYS A 151 -0.77 6.15 -1.14
CA LYS A 151 -1.51 7.33 -1.62
C LYS A 151 -0.90 7.93 -2.88
N THR A 152 0.41 8.09 -2.90
CA THR A 152 1.13 8.62 -4.08
C THR A 152 0.91 7.72 -5.28
N ILE A 153 1.06 6.39 -5.11
CA ILE A 153 0.84 5.41 -6.18
C ILE A 153 -0.62 5.46 -6.69
N ALA A 154 -1.60 5.57 -5.79
CA ALA A 154 -3.01 5.68 -6.17
C ALA A 154 -3.32 6.95 -6.98
N GLN A 155 -2.72 8.08 -6.60
CA GLN A 155 -2.85 9.35 -7.34
C GLN A 155 -2.21 9.27 -8.72
N ASP A 156 -1.00 8.70 -8.83
CA ASP A 156 -0.29 8.54 -10.10
C ASP A 156 -1.03 7.55 -11.03
N ASN A 157 -1.86 6.64 -10.47
CA ASN A 157 -2.77 5.80 -11.23
C ASN A 157 -4.14 6.46 -11.50
N GLY A 158 -4.37 7.71 -11.09
CA GLY A 158 -5.63 8.43 -11.34
C GLY A 158 -6.83 7.86 -10.57
N ILE A 159 -6.62 7.34 -9.35
CA ILE A 159 -7.69 6.95 -8.44
C ILE A 159 -7.98 8.13 -7.49
N ASP A 160 -9.23 8.61 -7.48
CA ASP A 160 -9.69 9.54 -6.43
C ASP A 160 -9.78 8.77 -5.11
N SER A 161 -8.72 8.91 -4.32
CA SER A 161 -8.51 8.10 -3.12
C SER A 161 -8.33 8.97 -1.89
N ARG A 162 -8.63 8.45 -0.70
CA ARG A 162 -8.34 9.10 0.59
C ARG A 162 -7.64 8.12 1.52
N SER A 163 -6.83 8.66 2.44
CA SER A 163 -6.15 7.85 3.46
C SER A 163 -7.12 7.40 4.55
N SER A 164 -7.19 6.09 4.82
CA SER A 164 -7.87 5.52 6.00
C SER A 164 -6.95 4.49 6.68
N PRO A 165 -5.94 4.94 7.46
CA PRO A 165 -4.98 4.05 8.09
C PRO A 165 -5.62 3.20 9.20
N THR A 166 -5.01 2.07 9.52
CA THR A 166 -5.32 1.35 10.76
C THR A 166 -5.08 2.26 11.97
N ARG A 167 -5.87 2.09 13.05
CA ARG A 167 -5.78 2.93 14.26
C ARG A 167 -4.38 2.97 14.88
N SER A 168 -3.66 1.85 14.81
CA SER A 168 -2.27 1.74 15.25
C SER A 168 -1.51 0.77 14.37
N THR A 169 -0.18 0.87 14.41
CA THR A 169 0.70 -0.10 13.77
C THR A 169 0.79 -1.39 14.60
N ARG A 170 0.98 -2.52 13.93
CA ARG A 170 1.28 -3.80 14.59
C ARG A 170 2.77 -3.96 14.91
N TYR A 171 3.63 -3.06 14.44
CA TYR A 171 5.03 -2.98 14.84
C TYR A 171 5.13 -2.29 16.21
N LYS A 172 5.15 -3.08 17.30
CA LYS A 172 5.04 -2.51 18.66
C LYS A 172 6.33 -1.90 19.20
N SER A 173 7.50 -2.48 18.90
CA SER A 173 8.77 -1.95 19.41
C SER A 173 9.25 -0.74 18.60
N TRP A 174 9.93 0.20 19.27
CA TRP A 174 10.55 1.35 18.60
C TRP A 174 11.48 0.90 17.47
N TRP A 175 12.31 -0.12 17.69
CA TRP A 175 13.18 -0.68 16.65
C TRP A 175 12.41 -1.25 15.44
N ALA A 176 11.28 -1.91 15.66
CA ALA A 176 10.46 -2.44 14.57
C ALA A 176 9.81 -1.30 13.76
N GLN A 177 9.33 -0.25 14.44
CA GLN A 177 8.77 0.94 13.79
C GLN A 177 9.84 1.69 13.00
N THR A 178 11.03 1.91 13.57
CA THR A 178 12.16 2.56 12.89
C THR A 178 12.59 1.77 11.66
N ARG A 179 12.74 0.44 11.77
CA ARG A 179 13.05 -0.41 10.61
C ARG A 179 11.96 -0.35 9.54
N PHE A 180 10.70 -0.29 9.95
CA PHE A 180 9.59 -0.17 9.00
C PHE A 180 9.58 1.20 8.31
N LEU A 181 9.80 2.30 9.04
CA LEU A 181 9.95 3.64 8.48
C LEU A 181 11.11 3.71 7.48
N LEU A 182 12.28 3.15 7.82
CA LEU A 182 13.43 3.11 6.91
C LEU A 182 13.11 2.32 5.64
N ARG A 183 12.43 1.18 5.78
CA ARG A 183 11.97 0.37 4.64
C ARG A 183 11.01 1.16 3.76
N GLU A 184 10.01 1.81 4.34
CA GLU A 184 9.06 2.63 3.58
C GLU A 184 9.73 3.84 2.93
N THR A 185 10.69 4.46 3.61
CA THR A 185 11.49 5.56 3.06
C THR A 185 12.29 5.11 1.85
N PHE A 186 12.92 3.94 1.91
CA PHE A 186 13.65 3.35 0.79
C PHE A 186 12.74 3.10 -0.41
N TYR A 187 11.62 2.39 -0.22
CA TYR A 187 10.69 2.11 -1.32
C TYR A 187 10.01 3.36 -1.87
N TYR A 188 9.69 4.33 -1.01
CA TYR A 188 9.08 5.58 -1.43
C TYR A 188 10.06 6.44 -2.24
N SER A 189 11.31 6.56 -1.77
CA SER A 189 12.36 7.28 -2.49
C SER A 189 12.63 6.66 -3.87
N GLY A 190 12.72 5.32 -3.92
CA GLY A 190 12.85 4.59 -5.19
C GLY A 190 11.66 4.81 -6.12
N TYR A 191 10.43 4.74 -5.61
CA TYR A 191 9.23 5.01 -6.40
C TYR A 191 9.20 6.44 -6.96
N ARG A 192 9.54 7.45 -6.15
CA ARG A 192 9.59 8.86 -6.59
C ARG A 192 10.60 9.09 -7.73
N LEU A 193 11.71 8.34 -7.73
CA LEU A 193 12.70 8.39 -8.81
C LEU A 193 12.20 7.68 -10.07
N LEU A 194 11.67 6.46 -9.91
CA LEU A 194 11.29 5.60 -11.02
C LEU A 194 9.98 6.00 -11.70
N ARG A 195 9.09 6.74 -11.03
CA ARG A 195 7.76 7.09 -11.60
C ARG A 195 7.82 8.02 -12.83
N TYR A 196 8.95 8.70 -13.04
CA TYR A 196 9.18 9.53 -14.23
C TYR A 196 9.87 8.78 -15.37
N MET A 197 10.34 7.55 -15.11
CA MET A 197 10.90 6.73 -16.17
C MET A 197 9.76 6.12 -16.99
N PRO A 198 9.84 6.15 -18.34
CA PRO A 198 8.87 5.47 -19.18
C PRO A 198 8.89 3.97 -18.83
N VAL A 199 7.79 3.48 -18.28
CA VAL A 199 7.59 2.04 -18.07
C VAL A 199 7.47 1.45 -19.47
N GLN A 200 8.38 0.54 -19.85
CA GLN A 200 8.15 -0.27 -21.05
C GLN A 200 6.82 -1.00 -20.86
N ASN A 201 5.83 -0.62 -21.67
CA ASN A 201 4.56 -1.32 -21.74
C ASN A 201 4.85 -2.72 -22.29
N ASN A 202 5.11 -3.68 -21.40
CA ASN A 202 4.81 -5.07 -21.74
C ASN A 202 3.28 -5.19 -21.70
N SER A 203 2.68 -4.77 -22.81
CA SER A 203 1.33 -5.13 -23.21
C SER A 203 1.28 -6.66 -23.28
N ILE A 204 0.86 -7.29 -22.19
CA ILE A 204 0.11 -8.53 -22.32
C ILE A 204 -1.28 -8.08 -22.76
N THR A 205 -1.43 -7.87 -24.07
CA THR A 205 -2.72 -7.86 -24.76
C THR A 205 -3.38 -9.23 -24.60
N PRO A 206 -4.72 -9.28 -24.60
CA PRO A 206 -5.53 -10.39 -24.10
C PRO A 206 -5.29 -11.73 -24.79
#